data_AF-A0A382XXF1-F1
#
_entry.id   AF-A0A382XXF1-F1
#
_cell.length_a   1.000
_cell.length_b   1.000
_cell.length_c   1.000
_cell.angle_alpha   90.00
_cell.angle_beta   90.00
_cell.angle_gamma   90.00
#
_symmetry.space_group_name_H-M   'P 1'
#
loop_
_entity.id
_entity.type
_entity.pdbx_description
1 polymer ?
#
loop_
_entity_poly.entity_id
_entity_poly.type
_entity_poly.pdbx_seq_one_letter_code
_entity_poly.pdbx_strand_id
1 'polypeptide(L)'
;PEILVNESGPATDQLTAIEIDDLNGCPRYTARLIRGVKVEPSPEWLANLIESIGLRPLNNVADITNFVLWELGHPLHAFDFDRLADHQIVVRRARKSESLVALDHIEHNLASSDLIIADGRRPVALAGVIGGAETSITKDTVNVLIEGAWFDPATVRATAHRLNLHTDASHRFERSPAYDGMLLAIDRAASLIQEIGGGELSRGTIDVVGTVPEPVSTALRLSRLKGLLGIEVPSSEVEEILTRLGFSLTAKTGGYDVGVPSFRPDVT
;
A
#
# COMPACT_ATOMS: atom_id res chain seq x y z
N PRO A 1 -8.47 14.53 -4.79
CA PRO A 1 -7.68 15.17 -5.87
C PRO A 1 -7.83 14.32 -7.13
N GLU A 2 -7.86 14.94 -8.31
CA GLU A 2 -7.85 14.18 -9.57
C GLU A 2 -6.47 13.54 -9.73
N ILE A 3 -6.43 12.21 -9.95
CA ILE A 3 -5.19 11.48 -10.11
C ILE A 3 -5.01 11.26 -11.62
N LEU A 4 -4.07 11.98 -12.20
CA LEU A 4 -3.72 11.85 -13.60
C LEU A 4 -2.44 11.03 -13.72
N VAL A 5 -2.59 9.85 -14.29
CA VAL A 5 -1.51 8.90 -14.54
C VAL A 5 -1.17 8.97 -16.03
N ASN A 6 -0.12 9.71 -16.39
CA ASN A 6 0.29 9.82 -17.79
C ASN A 6 1.29 8.71 -18.12
N GLU A 7 0.74 7.57 -18.54
CA GLU A 7 1.53 6.43 -18.95
C GLU A 7 2.18 6.66 -20.31
N SER A 8 3.46 6.34 -20.39
CA SER A 8 4.29 6.40 -21.59
C SER A 8 5.34 5.28 -21.55
N GLY A 9 5.88 4.90 -22.71
CA GLY A 9 6.93 3.89 -22.76
C GLY A 9 6.48 2.42 -22.84
N PRO A 10 7.37 1.47 -22.50
CA PRO A 10 7.10 0.04 -22.50
C PRO A 10 6.04 -0.34 -21.46
N ALA A 11 5.45 -1.52 -21.60
CA ALA A 11 4.57 -2.03 -20.55
C ALA A 11 5.38 -2.50 -19.34
N THR A 12 4.88 -2.24 -18.13
CA THR A 12 5.55 -2.60 -16.87
C THR A 12 5.86 -4.10 -16.80
N ASP A 13 4.93 -4.95 -17.26
CA ASP A 13 5.05 -6.41 -17.31
C ASP A 13 6.09 -6.95 -18.32
N GLN A 14 6.61 -6.08 -19.20
CA GLN A 14 7.73 -6.41 -20.09
C GLN A 14 9.09 -6.08 -19.47
N LEU A 15 9.11 -5.27 -18.41
CA LEU A 15 10.32 -4.75 -17.77
C LEU A 15 10.62 -5.43 -16.44
N THR A 16 9.58 -5.86 -15.72
CA THR A 16 9.70 -6.50 -14.42
C THR A 16 8.67 -7.62 -14.26
N ALA A 17 8.97 -8.56 -13.37
CA ALA A 17 8.08 -9.65 -13.00
C ALA A 17 7.83 -9.66 -11.49
N ILE A 18 6.63 -10.07 -11.08
CA ILE A 18 6.25 -10.23 -9.68
C ILE A 18 5.76 -11.67 -9.49
N GLU A 19 6.39 -12.38 -8.58
CA GLU A 19 5.98 -13.72 -8.13
C GLU A 19 5.60 -13.66 -6.65
N ILE A 20 4.54 -14.36 -6.27
CA ILE A 20 4.11 -14.49 -4.88
C ILE A 20 4.09 -15.98 -4.52
N ASP A 21 5.11 -16.43 -3.79
CA ASP A 21 5.22 -17.80 -3.29
C ASP A 21 4.25 -18.06 -2.13
N ASP A 22 3.99 -17.03 -1.31
CA ASP A 22 3.09 -17.12 -0.14
C ASP A 22 1.88 -16.20 -0.27
N LEU A 23 0.86 -16.69 -0.98
CA LEU A 23 -0.42 -16.01 -1.15
C LEU A 23 -1.23 -15.87 0.15
N ASN A 24 -0.90 -16.62 1.22
CA ASN A 24 -1.55 -16.42 2.51
C ASN A 24 -0.98 -15.19 3.22
N GLY A 25 0.35 -14.99 3.13
CA GLY A 25 1.03 -13.83 3.68
C GLY A 25 0.83 -12.56 2.85
N CYS A 26 0.71 -12.70 1.54
CA CYS A 26 0.48 -11.59 0.60
C CYS A 26 -0.56 -11.99 -0.46
N PRO A 27 -1.87 -11.83 -0.18
CA PRO A 27 -2.92 -12.14 -1.16
C PRO A 27 -2.96 -11.15 -2.32
N ARG A 28 -2.32 -9.97 -2.23
CA ARG A 28 -2.29 -9.02 -3.33
C ARG A 28 -1.01 -8.18 -3.32
N TYR A 29 -0.39 -8.04 -4.48
CA TYR A 29 0.80 -7.20 -4.67
C TYR A 29 0.73 -6.48 -6.02
N THR A 30 0.98 -5.18 -6.01
CA THR A 30 0.99 -4.32 -7.18
C THR A 30 2.30 -3.59 -7.36
N ALA A 31 2.67 -3.33 -8.61
CA ALA A 31 3.78 -2.43 -8.91
C ALA A 31 3.57 -1.57 -10.15
N ARG A 32 4.17 -0.38 -10.11
CA ARG A 32 4.35 0.55 -11.22
C ARG A 32 5.81 0.93 -11.34
N LEU A 33 6.29 1.14 -12.56
CA LEU A 33 7.68 1.49 -12.83
C LEU A 33 7.79 2.86 -13.50
N ILE A 34 8.52 3.78 -12.88
CA ILE A 34 8.84 5.09 -13.46
C ILE A 34 10.33 5.13 -13.80
N ARG A 35 10.66 5.54 -15.02
CA ARG A 35 12.03 5.56 -15.54
C ARG A 35 12.52 6.96 -15.80
N GLY A 36 13.80 7.23 -15.54
CA GLY A 36 14.38 8.56 -15.73
C GLY A 36 13.87 9.62 -14.75
N VAL A 37 13.53 9.20 -13.52
CA VAL A 37 13.20 10.10 -12.41
C VAL A 37 14.43 10.87 -11.98
N LYS A 38 14.27 12.15 -11.68
CA LYS A 38 15.29 12.97 -11.01
C LYS A 38 15.05 12.97 -9.51
N VAL A 39 15.88 12.27 -8.76
CA VAL A 39 15.80 12.27 -7.28
C VAL A 39 16.51 13.50 -6.72
N GLU A 40 15.76 14.32 -6.00
CA GLU A 40 16.25 15.55 -5.39
C GLU A 40 15.48 15.89 -4.11
N PRO A 41 15.92 16.87 -3.30
CA PRO A 41 15.16 17.29 -2.14
C PRO A 41 13.71 17.64 -2.49
N SER A 42 12.78 17.29 -1.61
CA SER A 42 11.36 17.56 -1.81
C SER A 42 11.07 19.05 -1.95
N PRO A 43 10.08 19.44 -2.78
CA PRO A 43 9.60 20.82 -2.82
C PRO A 43 9.08 21.24 -1.44
N GLU A 44 9.15 22.55 -1.17
CA GLU A 44 8.87 23.11 0.17
C GLU A 44 7.52 22.68 0.74
N TRP A 45 6.47 22.63 -0.09
CA TRP A 45 5.14 22.20 0.35
C TRP A 45 5.12 20.75 0.85
N LEU A 46 5.85 19.85 0.19
CA LEU A 46 5.90 18.43 0.56
C LEU A 46 6.77 18.26 1.80
N ALA A 47 7.95 18.91 1.83
CA ALA A 47 8.84 18.91 2.98
C ALA A 47 8.11 19.40 4.24
N ASN A 48 7.37 20.52 4.16
CA ASN A 48 6.59 21.06 5.28
C ASN A 48 5.52 20.08 5.78
N LEU A 49 4.87 19.33 4.87
CA LEU A 49 3.89 18.32 5.27
C LEU A 49 4.54 17.13 5.99
N ILE A 50 5.69 16.65 5.50
CA ILE A 50 6.47 15.59 6.15
C ILE A 50 6.97 16.03 7.54
N GLU A 51 7.45 17.27 7.67
CA GLU A 51 7.85 17.81 8.97
C GLU A 51 6.67 17.97 9.93
N SER A 52 5.48 18.33 9.43
CA SER A 52 4.29 18.52 10.26
C SER A 52 3.79 17.24 10.95
N ILE A 53 4.14 16.07 10.42
CA ILE A 53 3.86 14.75 11.00
C ILE A 53 5.03 14.20 11.82
N GLY A 54 6.08 15.02 12.06
CA GLY A 54 7.23 14.67 12.89
C GLY A 54 8.29 13.83 12.18
N LEU A 55 8.22 13.71 10.85
CA LEU A 55 9.23 13.02 10.04
C LEU A 55 10.25 14.03 9.48
N ARG A 56 11.45 13.54 9.15
CA ARG A 56 12.47 14.34 8.46
C ARG A 56 12.34 14.13 6.94
N PRO A 57 12.22 15.20 6.13
CA PRO A 57 12.26 15.09 4.67
C PRO A 57 13.57 14.47 4.19
N LEU A 58 13.48 13.57 3.21
CA LEU A 58 14.61 12.84 2.66
C LEU A 58 14.88 13.24 1.20
N ASN A 59 13.95 12.90 0.32
CA ASN A 59 13.96 13.22 -1.11
C ASN A 59 12.53 13.10 -1.65
N ASN A 60 12.28 13.70 -2.81
CA ASN A 60 10.97 13.74 -3.46
C ASN A 60 10.29 12.37 -3.53
N VAL A 61 10.99 11.29 -3.90
CA VAL A 61 10.39 9.95 -4.03
C VAL A 61 10.02 9.35 -2.68
N ALA A 62 10.96 9.31 -1.73
CA ALA A 62 10.70 8.73 -0.40
C ALA A 62 9.63 9.53 0.36
N ASP A 63 9.69 10.86 0.27
CA ASP A 63 8.72 11.74 0.92
C ASP A 63 7.32 11.60 0.30
N ILE A 64 7.21 11.37 -1.02
CA ILE A 64 5.91 11.05 -1.65
C ILE A 64 5.33 9.77 -1.09
N THR A 65 6.12 8.70 -0.91
CA THR A 65 5.59 7.44 -0.33
C THR A 65 5.06 7.65 1.09
N ASN A 66 5.74 8.45 1.91
CA ASN A 66 5.28 8.82 3.24
C ASN A 66 4.04 9.73 3.19
N PHE A 67 4.02 10.72 2.30
CA PHE A 67 2.88 11.61 2.13
C PHE A 67 1.62 10.84 1.72
N VAL A 68 1.72 9.95 0.73
CA VAL A 68 0.59 9.14 0.25
C VAL A 68 0.10 8.17 1.32
N LEU A 69 1.00 7.61 2.12
CA LEU A 69 0.62 6.82 3.29
C LEU A 69 -0.30 7.61 4.23
N TRP A 70 0.01 8.87 4.50
CA TRP A 70 -0.79 9.72 5.38
C TRP A 70 -2.04 10.28 4.69
N GLU A 71 -1.99 10.55 3.39
CA GLU A 71 -3.12 11.04 2.59
C GLU A 71 -4.21 9.98 2.41
N LEU A 72 -3.82 8.73 2.12
CA LEU A 72 -4.74 7.65 1.74
C LEU A 72 -4.78 6.48 2.72
N GLY A 73 -3.90 6.46 3.73
CA GLY A 73 -3.87 5.42 4.75
C GLY A 73 -3.27 4.08 4.29
N HIS A 74 -2.72 4.02 3.07
CA HIS A 74 -2.15 2.79 2.51
C HIS A 74 -0.62 2.89 2.39
N PRO A 75 0.16 2.02 3.04
CA PRO A 75 1.61 2.07 2.93
C PRO A 75 2.10 1.68 1.54
N LEU A 76 3.11 2.39 1.06
CA LEU A 76 3.81 2.10 -0.19
C LEU A 76 5.32 1.98 0.10
N HIS A 77 6.02 1.32 -0.81
CA HIS A 77 7.48 1.33 -0.82
C HIS A 77 8.00 1.72 -2.22
N ALA A 78 9.21 2.27 -2.28
CA ALA A 78 9.88 2.59 -3.53
C ALA A 78 11.26 1.96 -3.54
N PHE A 79 11.51 1.10 -4.51
CA PHE A 79 12.82 0.48 -4.74
C PHE A 79 13.58 1.22 -5.84
N ASP A 80 14.89 1.34 -5.67
CA ASP A 80 15.80 1.62 -6.78
C ASP A 80 15.79 0.40 -7.71
N PHE A 81 15.11 0.54 -8.85
CA PHE A 81 14.85 -0.56 -9.77
C PHE A 81 16.14 -1.13 -10.36
N ASP A 82 17.16 -0.29 -10.55
CA ASP A 82 18.45 -0.71 -11.12
C ASP A 82 19.28 -1.53 -10.12
N ARG A 83 18.87 -1.57 -8.84
CA ARG A 83 19.50 -2.36 -7.79
C ARG A 83 18.78 -3.67 -7.48
N LEU A 84 17.61 -3.90 -8.08
CA LEU A 84 16.89 -5.16 -7.95
C LEU A 84 17.52 -6.21 -8.88
N ALA A 85 18.09 -7.25 -8.30
CA ALA A 85 18.69 -8.31 -9.09
C ALA A 85 17.65 -8.99 -9.99
N ASP A 86 18.02 -9.16 -11.26
CA ASP A 86 17.21 -9.78 -12.30
C ASP A 86 15.88 -9.04 -12.57
N HIS A 87 15.75 -7.79 -12.11
CA HIS A 87 14.59 -6.91 -12.29
C HIS A 87 13.25 -7.60 -11.97
N GLN A 88 13.20 -8.31 -10.84
CA GLN A 88 12.00 -9.01 -10.41
C GLN A 88 11.79 -8.85 -8.92
N ILE A 89 10.55 -9.10 -8.50
CA ILE A 89 10.14 -9.18 -7.11
C ILE A 89 9.59 -10.57 -6.84
N VAL A 90 10.04 -11.19 -5.75
CA VAL A 90 9.54 -12.46 -5.24
C VAL A 90 9.09 -12.26 -3.80
N VAL A 91 7.79 -12.38 -3.57
CA VAL A 91 7.19 -12.28 -2.23
C VAL A 91 7.11 -13.68 -1.62
N ARG A 92 7.89 -13.92 -0.56
CA ARG A 92 8.03 -15.26 0.01
C ARG A 92 8.35 -15.21 1.49
N ARG A 93 8.30 -16.38 2.14
CA ARG A 93 8.88 -16.53 3.48
C ARG A 93 10.41 -16.50 3.43
N ALA A 94 11.01 -15.99 4.49
CA ALA A 94 12.46 -16.02 4.65
C ALA A 94 12.96 -17.47 4.75
N ARG A 95 14.14 -17.70 4.19
CA ARG A 95 14.85 -18.99 4.24
C ARG A 95 15.78 -19.00 5.45
N LYS A 96 16.19 -20.20 5.85
CA LYS A 96 17.10 -20.38 6.99
C LYS A 96 18.39 -19.60 6.75
N SER A 97 18.82 -18.85 7.77
CA SER A 97 20.07 -18.07 7.77
C SER A 97 20.09 -16.89 6.78
N GLU A 98 18.94 -16.42 6.30
CA GLU A 98 18.88 -15.12 5.63
C GLU A 98 18.96 -13.97 6.65
N SER A 99 19.61 -12.89 6.25
CA SER A 99 19.63 -11.61 6.96
C SER A 99 19.27 -10.47 6.00
N LEU A 100 18.88 -9.34 6.56
CA LEU A 100 18.60 -8.10 5.82
C LEU A 100 19.21 -6.92 6.57
N VAL A 101 20.02 -6.11 5.89
CA VAL A 101 20.36 -4.77 6.37
C VAL A 101 19.22 -3.83 6.01
N ALA A 102 18.45 -3.41 7.01
CA ALA A 102 17.29 -2.57 6.81
C ALA A 102 17.64 -1.07 6.77
N LEU A 103 16.66 -0.22 6.46
CA LEU A 103 16.81 1.24 6.40
C LEU A 103 17.24 1.90 7.71
N ASP A 104 17.11 1.21 8.84
CA ASP A 104 17.66 1.62 10.14
C ASP A 104 19.18 1.36 10.25
N HIS A 105 19.80 0.83 9.19
CA HIS A 105 21.19 0.41 9.10
C HIS A 105 21.58 -0.70 10.08
N ILE A 106 20.61 -1.47 10.56
CA ILE A 106 20.80 -2.64 11.41
C ILE A 106 20.66 -3.90 10.55
N GLU A 107 21.55 -4.87 10.77
CA GLU A 107 21.41 -6.20 10.19
C GLU A 107 20.45 -7.04 11.04
N HIS A 108 19.33 -7.44 10.44
CA HIS A 108 18.30 -8.26 11.07
C HIS A 108 18.40 -9.70 10.60
N ASN A 109 18.52 -10.64 11.53
CA ASN A 109 18.40 -12.06 11.24
C ASN A 109 16.94 -12.44 11.03
N LEU A 110 16.65 -13.09 9.90
CA LEU A 110 15.29 -13.41 9.49
C LEU A 110 14.88 -14.80 10.01
N ALA A 111 13.69 -14.87 10.59
CA ALA A 111 13.05 -16.12 10.97
C ALA A 111 12.27 -16.68 9.78
N SER A 112 12.14 -18.01 9.66
CA SER A 112 11.38 -18.63 8.55
C SER A 112 9.89 -18.26 8.53
N SER A 113 9.37 -17.68 9.63
CA SER A 113 8.01 -17.13 9.70
C SER A 113 7.89 -15.73 9.10
N ASP A 114 8.99 -15.03 8.84
CA ASP A 114 8.94 -13.66 8.32
C ASP A 114 8.56 -13.70 6.85
N LEU A 115 7.61 -12.84 6.49
CA LEU A 115 7.33 -12.55 5.09
C LEU A 115 8.29 -11.46 4.62
N ILE A 116 8.91 -11.69 3.48
CA ILE A 116 9.88 -10.77 2.89
C ILE A 116 9.53 -10.46 1.45
N ILE A 117 10.04 -9.32 1.01
CA ILE A 117 10.18 -9.00 -0.40
C ILE A 117 11.61 -9.32 -0.77
N ALA A 118 11.81 -10.16 -1.79
CA ALA A 118 13.11 -10.50 -2.34
C ALA A 118 13.21 -10.06 -3.79
N ASP A 119 14.43 -9.81 -4.26
CA ASP A 119 14.71 -9.79 -5.69
C ASP A 119 15.06 -11.21 -6.19
N GLY A 120 15.59 -11.34 -7.41
CA GLY A 120 15.99 -12.64 -7.96
C GLY A 120 17.04 -13.41 -7.15
N ARG A 121 17.68 -12.79 -6.14
CA ARG A 121 18.84 -13.34 -5.45
C ARG A 121 18.76 -13.26 -3.93
N ARG A 122 18.14 -12.23 -3.36
CA ARG A 122 18.24 -11.91 -1.94
C ARG A 122 17.03 -11.16 -1.39
N PRO A 123 16.83 -11.16 -0.06
CA PRO A 123 15.88 -10.26 0.60
C PRO A 123 16.22 -8.80 0.32
N VAL A 124 15.19 -7.98 0.05
CA VAL A 124 15.30 -6.54 -0.18
C VAL A 124 14.37 -5.72 0.71
N ALA A 125 13.39 -6.34 1.39
CA ALA A 125 12.60 -5.73 2.44
C ALA A 125 11.96 -6.76 3.39
N LEU A 126 11.63 -6.33 4.59
CA LEU A 126 10.68 -7.03 5.48
C LEU A 126 9.27 -6.56 5.12
N ALA A 127 8.45 -7.46 4.61
CA ALA A 127 7.15 -7.13 4.02
C ALA A 127 6.25 -6.40 5.02
N GLY A 128 5.84 -5.19 4.65
CA GLY A 128 4.99 -4.33 5.48
C GLY A 128 5.63 -3.77 6.74
N VAL A 129 6.94 -3.98 6.97
CA VAL A 129 7.63 -3.50 8.18
C VAL A 129 8.67 -2.43 7.84
N ILE A 130 9.68 -2.78 7.05
CA ILE A 130 10.78 -1.87 6.71
C ILE A 130 11.48 -2.30 5.42
N GLY A 131 11.89 -1.34 4.61
CA GLY A 131 12.71 -1.57 3.42
C GLY A 131 14.16 -1.94 3.74
N GLY A 132 14.85 -2.55 2.78
CA GLY A 132 16.29 -2.79 2.80
C GLY A 132 17.09 -1.55 2.44
N ALA A 133 18.28 -1.41 3.04
CA ALA A 133 19.17 -0.29 2.76
C ALA A 133 19.74 -0.32 1.35
N GLU A 134 20.04 -1.51 0.81
CA GLU A 134 20.74 -1.65 -0.46
C GLU A 134 19.92 -1.20 -1.68
N THR A 135 18.61 -1.44 -1.65
CA THR A 135 17.64 -1.09 -2.71
C THR A 135 16.90 0.21 -2.42
N SER A 136 17.36 0.97 -1.41
CA SER A 136 16.76 2.25 -1.04
C SER A 136 16.98 3.31 -2.11
N ILE A 137 16.04 4.26 -2.19
CA ILE A 137 16.16 5.41 -3.09
C ILE A 137 17.32 6.30 -2.66
N THR A 138 18.19 6.62 -3.61
CA THR A 138 19.32 7.53 -3.44
C THR A 138 19.28 8.63 -4.48
N LYS A 139 20.15 9.64 -4.35
CA LYS A 139 20.32 10.71 -5.35
C LYS A 139 20.68 10.20 -6.76
N ASP A 140 21.26 9.00 -6.84
CA ASP A 140 21.73 8.41 -8.09
C ASP A 140 20.67 7.49 -8.71
N THR A 141 19.56 7.24 -8.01
CA THR A 141 18.44 6.43 -8.49
C THR A 141 17.74 7.16 -9.63
N VAL A 142 17.53 6.45 -10.74
CA VAL A 142 16.85 6.98 -11.93
C VAL A 142 15.62 6.18 -12.33
N ASN A 143 15.57 4.90 -11.98
CA ASN A 143 14.42 4.04 -12.23
C ASN A 143 13.82 3.62 -10.89
N VAL A 144 12.53 3.86 -10.70
CA VAL A 144 11.82 3.66 -9.43
C VAL A 144 10.71 2.66 -9.63
N LEU A 145 10.78 1.54 -8.91
CA LEU A 145 9.68 0.59 -8.80
C LEU A 145 8.88 0.92 -7.54
N ILE A 146 7.62 1.31 -7.71
CA ILE A 146 6.71 1.58 -6.60
C ILE A 146 5.98 0.28 -6.27
N GLU A 147 6.01 -0.12 -5.01
CA GLU A 147 5.25 -1.22 -4.43
C GLU A 147 3.99 -0.69 -3.76
N GLY A 148 2.86 -1.32 -4.06
CA GLY A 148 1.68 -1.33 -3.21
C GLY A 148 1.29 -2.78 -2.92
N ALA A 149 0.92 -3.10 -1.68
CA ALA A 149 0.60 -4.49 -1.34
C ALA A 149 -0.47 -4.55 -0.25
N TRP A 150 -1.03 -5.74 -0.09
CA TRP A 150 -1.76 -6.12 1.11
C TRP A 150 -1.05 -7.32 1.74
N PHE A 151 -0.64 -7.16 3.00
CA PHE A 151 0.02 -8.19 3.77
C PHE A 151 -0.88 -8.64 4.92
N ASP A 152 -0.82 -9.93 5.25
CA ASP A 152 -1.53 -10.50 6.40
C ASP A 152 -1.16 -9.73 7.69
N PRO A 153 -2.14 -9.08 8.36
CA PRO A 153 -1.88 -8.25 9.55
C PRO A 153 -1.19 -9.00 10.68
N ALA A 154 -1.52 -10.29 10.86
CA ALA A 154 -0.91 -11.12 11.90
C ALA A 154 0.56 -11.39 11.62
N THR A 155 0.91 -11.68 10.36
CA THR A 155 2.28 -11.85 9.88
C THR A 155 3.11 -10.58 10.09
N VAL A 156 2.59 -9.41 9.69
CA VAL A 156 3.29 -8.13 9.86
C VAL A 156 3.50 -7.84 11.35
N ARG A 157 2.44 -7.98 12.17
CA ARG A 157 2.50 -7.76 13.63
C ARG A 157 3.55 -8.64 14.31
N ALA A 158 3.56 -9.94 13.98
CA ALA A 158 4.48 -10.89 14.59
C ALA A 158 5.94 -10.53 14.28
N THR A 159 6.21 -10.14 13.02
CA THR A 159 7.54 -9.74 12.55
C THR A 159 7.99 -8.42 13.20
N ALA A 160 7.15 -7.39 13.11
CA ALA A 160 7.37 -6.06 13.71
C ALA A 160 7.66 -6.15 15.22
N HIS A 161 6.85 -6.93 15.96
CA HIS A 161 7.04 -7.12 17.39
C HIS A 161 8.32 -7.89 17.71
N ARG A 162 8.59 -9.00 17.01
CA ARG A 162 9.78 -9.82 17.27
C ARG A 162 11.09 -9.06 17.05
N LEU A 163 11.13 -8.20 16.02
CA LEU A 163 12.31 -7.39 15.69
C LEU A 163 12.32 -6.03 16.39
N ASN A 164 11.28 -5.70 17.17
CA ASN A 164 11.11 -4.40 17.81
C ASN A 164 11.17 -3.23 16.80
N LEU A 165 10.55 -3.43 15.62
CA LEU A 165 10.44 -2.45 14.55
C LEU A 165 8.97 -2.00 14.47
N HIS A 166 8.68 -0.78 14.91
CA HIS A 166 7.34 -0.20 14.83
C HIS A 166 7.40 1.04 13.94
N THR A 167 6.98 0.87 12.68
CA THR A 167 6.97 1.94 11.67
C THR A 167 5.54 2.38 11.41
N ASP A 168 5.34 3.56 10.82
CA ASP A 168 4.01 4.00 10.39
C ASP A 168 3.38 3.00 9.41
N ALA A 169 4.20 2.41 8.53
CA ALA A 169 3.78 1.36 7.61
C ALA A 169 3.31 0.11 8.34
N SER A 170 4.12 -0.43 9.27
CA SER A 170 3.75 -1.65 10.02
C SER A 170 2.48 -1.42 10.83
N HIS A 171 2.38 -0.27 11.51
CA HIS A 171 1.21 0.11 12.29
C HIS A 171 -0.09 0.09 11.48
N ARG A 172 -0.02 0.47 10.19
CA ARG A 172 -1.16 0.50 9.28
C ARG A 172 -1.52 -0.89 8.77
N PHE A 173 -0.53 -1.67 8.32
CA PHE A 173 -0.75 -3.06 7.92
C PHE A 173 -1.33 -3.93 9.05
N GLU A 174 -0.89 -3.72 10.29
CA GLU A 174 -1.44 -4.40 11.48
C GLU A 174 -2.94 -4.14 11.71
N ARG A 175 -3.50 -3.10 11.10
CA ARG A 175 -4.92 -2.70 11.22
C ARG A 175 -5.73 -2.96 9.96
N SER A 176 -5.19 -3.75 9.03
CA SER A 176 -5.87 -4.14 7.79
C SER A 176 -6.29 -2.93 6.95
N PRO A 177 -5.35 -2.29 6.22
CA PRO A 177 -5.73 -1.27 5.26
C PRO A 177 -6.68 -1.87 4.22
N ALA A 178 -7.43 -1.00 3.53
CA ALA A 178 -8.36 -1.41 2.48
C ALA A 178 -7.66 -2.31 1.45
N TYR A 179 -8.25 -3.48 1.14
CA TYR A 179 -7.63 -4.48 0.25
C TYR A 179 -7.43 -3.98 -1.20
N ASP A 180 -8.17 -2.96 -1.61
CA ASP A 180 -8.11 -2.29 -2.90
C ASP A 180 -7.49 -0.88 -2.83
N GLY A 181 -7.21 -0.37 -1.62
CA GLY A 181 -6.65 0.96 -1.39
C GLY A 181 -5.28 1.17 -2.04
N MET A 182 -4.50 0.08 -2.19
CA MET A 182 -3.21 0.07 -2.87
C MET A 182 -3.26 0.57 -4.31
N LEU A 183 -4.34 0.32 -5.05
CA LEU A 183 -4.46 0.76 -6.45
C LEU A 183 -4.53 2.28 -6.55
N LEU A 184 -5.35 2.90 -5.70
CA LEU A 184 -5.45 4.35 -5.65
C LEU A 184 -4.14 4.97 -5.16
N ALA A 185 -3.52 4.35 -4.15
CA ALA A 185 -2.29 4.84 -3.56
C ALA A 185 -1.10 4.79 -4.53
N ILE A 186 -0.92 3.68 -5.26
CA ILE A 186 0.18 3.55 -6.21
C ILE A 186 0.04 4.53 -7.38
N ASP A 187 -1.19 4.75 -7.86
CA ASP A 187 -1.47 5.75 -8.90
C ASP A 187 -1.21 7.17 -8.39
N ARG A 188 -1.60 7.47 -7.15
CA ARG A 188 -1.33 8.76 -6.51
C ARG A 188 0.16 9.03 -6.36
N ALA A 189 0.92 8.05 -5.87
CA ALA A 189 2.37 8.18 -5.74
C ALA A 189 3.04 8.32 -7.10
N ALA A 190 2.63 7.53 -8.09
CA ALA A 190 3.20 7.61 -9.43
C ALA A 190 2.96 8.97 -10.10
N SER A 191 1.74 9.50 -9.96
CA SER A 191 1.37 10.83 -10.46
C SER A 191 2.24 11.93 -9.83
N LEU A 192 2.42 11.90 -8.50
CA LEU A 192 3.24 12.89 -7.79
C LEU A 192 4.74 12.76 -8.12
N ILE A 193 5.26 11.54 -8.26
CA ILE A 193 6.66 11.32 -8.63
C ILE A 193 6.90 11.86 -10.03
N GLN A 194 5.97 11.62 -10.96
CA GLN A 194 6.04 12.15 -12.32
C GLN A 194 5.96 13.68 -12.35
N GLU A 195 5.07 14.28 -11.55
CA GLU A 195 4.91 15.74 -11.47
C GLU A 195 6.16 16.43 -10.92
N ILE A 196 6.75 15.89 -9.84
CA ILE A 196 7.85 16.53 -9.11
C ILE A 196 9.22 16.12 -9.66
N GLY A 197 9.44 14.83 -9.86
CA GLY A 197 10.71 14.25 -10.28
C GLY A 197 10.81 14.00 -11.78
N GLY A 198 9.73 14.20 -12.54
CA GLY A 198 9.67 13.87 -13.95
C GLY A 198 9.68 12.36 -14.21
N GLY A 199 10.22 11.97 -15.37
CA GLY A 199 10.34 10.58 -15.78
C GLY A 199 9.15 10.07 -16.60
N GLU A 200 9.36 8.88 -17.15
CA GLU A 200 8.44 8.14 -18.01
C GLU A 200 7.80 7.02 -17.19
N LEU A 201 6.50 7.14 -16.92
CA LEU A 201 5.75 6.10 -16.20
C LEU A 201 5.36 5.00 -17.18
N SER A 202 5.93 3.80 -17.00
CA SER A 202 5.68 2.63 -17.83
C SER A 202 4.18 2.29 -17.88
N ARG A 203 3.73 1.76 -19.03
CA ARG A 203 2.31 1.47 -19.27
C ARG A 203 1.82 0.31 -18.40
N GLY A 204 0.67 0.52 -17.78
CA GLY A 204 -0.01 -0.47 -16.95
C GLY A 204 0.62 -0.70 -15.58
N THR A 205 -0.15 -1.36 -14.73
CA THR A 205 0.20 -1.80 -13.38
C THR A 205 0.28 -3.31 -13.39
N ILE A 206 1.35 -3.88 -12.84
CA ILE A 206 1.32 -5.32 -12.50
C ILE A 206 0.48 -5.44 -11.24
N ASP A 207 -0.57 -6.26 -11.28
CA ASP A 207 -1.47 -6.54 -10.15
C ASP A 207 -1.62 -8.05 -10.02
N VAL A 208 -0.86 -8.65 -9.09
CA VAL A 208 -0.95 -10.08 -8.78
C VAL A 208 -1.96 -10.25 -7.66
N VAL A 209 -3.03 -10.98 -7.95
CA VAL A 209 -4.17 -11.17 -7.04
C VAL A 209 -4.36 -12.66 -6.76
N GLY A 210 -4.24 -13.04 -5.50
CA GLY A 210 -4.62 -14.34 -4.97
C GLY A 210 -6.04 -14.33 -4.41
N THR A 211 -6.23 -15.03 -3.29
CA THR A 211 -7.51 -15.02 -2.57
C THR A 211 -7.62 -13.76 -1.71
N VAL A 212 -8.42 -12.80 -2.16
CA VAL A 212 -8.72 -11.58 -1.40
C VAL A 212 -9.95 -11.77 -0.51
N PRO A 213 -10.11 -10.97 0.57
CA PRO A 213 -11.33 -11.01 1.38
C PRO A 213 -12.59 -10.75 0.54
N GLU A 214 -13.65 -11.53 0.81
CA GLU A 214 -14.95 -11.34 0.15
C GLU A 214 -15.57 -9.99 0.52
N PRO A 215 -16.27 -9.31 -0.42
CA PRO A 215 -17.03 -8.11 -0.12
C PRO A 215 -18.03 -8.35 1.01
N VAL A 216 -18.02 -7.47 2.01
CA VAL A 216 -18.92 -7.54 3.16
C VAL A 216 -20.23 -6.85 2.83
N SER A 217 -21.35 -7.49 3.20
CA SER A 217 -22.67 -6.88 3.11
C SER A 217 -23.51 -7.18 4.36
N THR A 218 -24.27 -6.18 4.81
CA THR A 218 -25.07 -6.26 6.03
C THR A 218 -26.49 -5.74 5.82
N ALA A 219 -27.45 -6.37 6.49
CA ALA A 219 -28.87 -6.04 6.34
C ALA A 219 -29.28 -4.90 7.29
N LEU A 220 -29.65 -3.75 6.72
CA LEU A 220 -30.22 -2.62 7.45
C LEU A 220 -31.75 -2.69 7.40
N ARG A 221 -32.38 -2.85 8.57
CA ARG A 221 -33.85 -2.82 8.71
C ARG A 221 -34.29 -1.49 9.31
N LEU A 222 -35.15 -0.74 8.61
CA LEU A 222 -35.63 0.57 9.07
C LEU A 222 -36.37 0.47 10.41
N SER A 223 -37.12 -0.62 10.63
CA SER A 223 -37.79 -0.88 11.91
C SER A 223 -36.80 -1.08 13.06
N ARG A 224 -35.66 -1.73 12.81
CA ARG A 224 -34.59 -1.92 13.81
C ARG A 224 -33.88 -0.60 14.10
N LEU A 225 -33.64 0.22 13.08
CA LEU A 225 -33.08 1.56 13.23
C LEU A 225 -33.94 2.42 14.16
N LYS A 226 -35.25 2.49 13.90
CA LYS A 226 -36.21 3.19 14.77
C LYS A 226 -36.23 2.62 16.19
N GLY A 227 -36.22 1.30 16.33
CA GLY A 227 -36.23 0.64 17.63
C GLY A 227 -34.96 0.87 18.47
N LEU A 228 -33.81 1.08 17.83
CA LEU A 228 -32.53 1.36 18.50
C LEU A 228 -32.35 2.84 18.85
N LEU A 229 -32.67 3.73 17.90
CA LEU A 229 -32.48 5.17 18.08
C LEU A 229 -33.63 5.84 18.84
N GLY A 230 -34.80 5.21 18.88
CA GLY A 230 -36.02 5.79 19.47
C GLY A 230 -36.67 6.87 18.60
N ILE A 231 -36.11 7.15 17.42
CA ILE A 231 -36.62 8.14 16.47
C ILE A 231 -36.81 7.50 15.10
N GLU A 232 -37.73 8.04 14.31
CA GLU A 232 -37.92 7.64 12.93
C GLU A 232 -36.99 8.45 12.02
N VAL A 233 -36.10 7.75 11.31
CA VAL A 233 -35.21 8.35 10.31
C VAL A 233 -35.81 8.07 8.92
N PRO A 234 -36.15 9.10 8.13
CA PRO A 234 -36.65 8.90 6.77
C PRO A 234 -35.70 8.07 5.91
N SER A 235 -36.25 7.20 5.06
CA SER A 235 -35.45 6.32 4.20
C SER A 235 -34.49 7.08 3.28
N SER A 236 -34.93 8.25 2.77
CA SER A 236 -34.09 9.12 1.95
C SER A 236 -32.88 9.68 2.71
N GLU A 237 -33.02 9.95 4.01
CA GLU A 237 -31.92 10.43 4.85
C GLU A 237 -30.92 9.31 5.14
N VAL A 238 -31.41 8.08 5.36
CA VAL A 238 -30.56 6.88 5.46
C VAL A 238 -29.74 6.67 4.19
N GLU A 239 -30.39 6.76 3.03
CA GLU A 239 -29.74 6.64 1.72
C GLU A 239 -28.65 7.70 1.52
N GLU A 240 -28.97 8.97 1.81
CA GLU A 240 -28.03 10.07 1.67
C GLU A 240 -26.79 9.87 2.56
N ILE A 241 -27.00 9.59 3.85
CA ILE A 241 -25.91 9.45 4.82
C ILE A 241 -24.98 8.30 4.42
N LEU A 242 -25.53 7.12 4.15
CA LEU A 242 -24.73 5.93 3.86
C LEU A 242 -24.02 6.04 2.51
N THR A 243 -24.67 6.59 1.49
CA THR A 243 -24.04 6.82 0.18
C THR A 243 -22.89 7.82 0.31
N ARG A 244 -23.05 8.91 1.07
CA ARG A 244 -21.98 9.88 1.32
C ARG A 244 -20.80 9.30 2.10
N LEU A 245 -21.04 8.29 2.93
CA LEU A 245 -20.01 7.53 3.63
C LEU A 245 -19.35 6.44 2.76
N GLY A 246 -19.78 6.27 1.51
CA GLY A 246 -19.22 5.33 0.54
C GLY A 246 -19.83 3.93 0.58
N PHE A 247 -20.93 3.72 1.32
CA PHE A 247 -21.65 2.44 1.29
C PHE A 247 -22.53 2.34 0.05
N SER A 248 -22.65 1.13 -0.49
CA SER A 248 -23.61 0.82 -1.55
C SER A 248 -24.92 0.30 -0.94
N LEU A 249 -26.05 0.67 -1.52
CA LEU A 249 -27.37 0.31 -1.01
C LEU A 249 -28.18 -0.41 -2.08
N THR A 250 -28.64 -1.61 -1.74
CA THR A 250 -29.61 -2.35 -2.54
C THR A 250 -30.93 -2.40 -1.77
N ALA A 251 -31.99 -1.80 -2.31
CA ALA A 251 -33.29 -1.79 -1.65
C ALA A 251 -33.83 -3.22 -1.43
N LYS A 252 -34.40 -3.45 -0.24
CA LYS A 252 -35.07 -4.69 0.17
C LYS A 252 -36.38 -4.35 0.87
N THR A 253 -37.26 -5.34 1.05
CA THR A 253 -38.51 -5.14 1.78
C THR A 253 -38.23 -4.68 3.22
N GLY A 254 -38.61 -3.44 3.55
CA GLY A 254 -38.43 -2.86 4.88
C GLY A 254 -37.03 -2.34 5.21
N GLY A 255 -36.15 -2.18 4.21
CA GLY A 255 -34.81 -1.62 4.40
C GLY A 255 -33.85 -1.86 3.24
N TYR A 256 -32.59 -2.16 3.53
CA TYR A 256 -31.51 -2.25 2.53
C TYR A 256 -30.58 -3.41 2.83
N ASP A 257 -30.03 -3.97 1.76
CA ASP A 257 -28.75 -4.68 1.78
C ASP A 257 -27.66 -3.63 1.60
N VAL A 258 -26.76 -3.50 2.57
CA VAL A 258 -25.72 -2.47 2.59
C VAL A 258 -24.40 -3.13 2.24
N GLY A 259 -23.81 -2.79 1.09
CA GLY A 259 -22.45 -3.19 0.75
C GLY A 259 -21.44 -2.29 1.45
N VAL A 260 -20.58 -2.90 2.25
CA VAL A 260 -19.59 -2.21 3.07
C VAL A 260 -18.33 -1.93 2.24
N PRO A 261 -17.86 -0.68 2.14
CA PRO A 261 -16.62 -0.39 1.45
C PRO A 261 -15.43 -0.96 2.23
N SER A 262 -14.41 -1.41 1.50
CA SER A 262 -13.20 -2.05 2.02
C SER A 262 -12.43 -1.23 3.08
N PHE A 263 -12.51 0.10 3.01
CA PHE A 263 -11.89 1.02 3.96
C PHE A 263 -12.68 1.18 5.28
N ARG A 264 -13.77 0.43 5.47
CA ARG A 264 -14.57 0.37 6.69
C ARG A 264 -14.54 -1.02 7.34
N PRO A 265 -13.35 -1.50 7.77
CA PRO A 265 -13.22 -2.82 8.41
C PRO A 265 -13.94 -2.89 9.77
N ASP A 266 -14.40 -1.77 10.31
CA ASP A 266 -15.19 -1.66 11.53
C ASP A 266 -16.65 -2.11 11.37
N VAL A 267 -17.14 -2.26 10.14
CA VAL A 267 -18.53 -2.63 9.83
C VAL A 267 -18.59 -4.05 9.25
N THR A 268 -19.37 -4.93 9.89
CA THR A 268 -19.52 -6.35 9.53
C THR A 268 -20.97 -6.77 9.44
#